data_AF-A0A0M0WX48-F1
#
_entry.id   AF-A0A0M0WX48-F1
#
_cell.length_a   1.000
_cell.length_b   1.000
_cell.length_c   1.000
_cell.angle_alpha   90.00
_cell.angle_beta   90.00
_cell.angle_gamma   90.00
#
_symmetry.space_group_name_H-M   'P 1'
#
loop_
_entity.id
_entity.type
_entity.pdbx_description
1 polymer ?
#
loop_
_entity_poly.entity_id
_entity_poly.type
_entity_poly.pdbx_seq_one_letter_code
_entity_poly.pdbx_strand_id
1 'polypeptide(L)'
;MTNLIQQRRKLERSHNLKLLASIIDWTVALYIVVPTLVIGFFLYKDFILTISTSWIVHIPLVLLIVLLFLITRIETIRTYLQRADRLFLIQNRKQMVRLKRSGLYWTLSKHLILLGSVLALLAPIFIIVHHVTVLELLTLLLLLFTTNFMKVVLQLKLRKWQQLLSNIFICIFGAACFLYVPVIITALIYLILLIYCTSYYNRHFVYSTKHFDQQVELDQAAFYKWQSLLFRIAPELQSQLVPKLKKPRLLWKNSKRMFRRSDYFIEELVCKTMLRQKQYRLGYLRFLSMGIALTIIVPSWAKIIVLGILYFTLRSMMQSVIQQILEHKIWSIFQVSNEQIQAASSRLLKGFVDLPLLCALIILVVFTLVK
;
A
#
# COMPACT_ATOMS: atom_id res chain seq x y z
N MET A 1 -5.56 29.30 25.29
CA MET A 1 -4.93 28.47 24.24
C MET A 1 -5.88 27.35 23.85
N THR A 2 -6.60 27.53 22.75
CA THR A 2 -7.38 26.47 22.09
C THR A 2 -6.56 25.20 21.97
N ASN A 3 -7.17 24.04 22.20
CA ASN A 3 -6.48 22.77 22.21
C ASN A 3 -5.91 22.53 20.79
N LEU A 4 -4.58 22.66 20.61
CA LEU A 4 -3.90 22.59 19.30
C LEU A 4 -4.36 21.41 18.43
N ILE A 5 -4.71 20.29 19.07
CA ILE A 5 -5.24 19.11 18.40
C ILE A 5 -6.59 19.35 17.72
N GLN A 6 -7.51 20.13 18.32
CA GLN A 6 -8.81 20.44 17.75
C GLN A 6 -8.66 21.31 16.49
N GLN A 7 -7.77 22.30 16.54
CA GLN A 7 -7.46 23.14 15.37
C GLN A 7 -6.90 22.30 14.23
N ARG A 8 -5.89 21.46 14.49
CA ARG A 8 -5.28 20.58 13.48
C ARG A 8 -6.28 19.59 12.88
N ARG A 9 -7.14 19.01 13.71
CA ARG A 9 -8.22 18.12 13.27
C ARG A 9 -9.25 18.84 12.39
N LYS A 10 -9.63 20.06 12.75
CA LYS A 10 -10.57 20.86 11.95
C LYS A 10 -9.97 21.21 10.59
N LEU A 11 -8.69 21.58 10.55
CA LEU A 11 -7.96 21.83 9.30
C LEU A 11 -7.89 20.59 8.43
N GLU A 12 -7.48 19.45 9.00
CA GLU A 12 -7.38 18.18 8.27
C GLU A 12 -8.75 17.73 7.73
N ARG A 13 -9.82 17.82 8.54
CA ARG A 13 -11.19 17.49 8.10
C ARG A 13 -11.65 18.41 6.97
N SER A 14 -11.42 19.72 7.10
CA SER A 14 -11.75 20.69 6.06
C SER A 14 -11.02 20.40 4.75
N HIS A 15 -9.72 20.10 4.81
CA HIS A 15 -8.94 19.73 3.63
C HIS A 15 -9.46 18.45 2.97
N ASN A 16 -9.73 17.40 3.74
CA ASN A 16 -10.25 16.14 3.20
C ASN A 16 -11.66 16.30 2.61
N LEU A 17 -12.52 17.12 3.22
CA LEU A 17 -13.85 17.42 2.68
C LEU A 17 -13.77 18.20 1.37
N LYS A 18 -12.89 19.20 1.29
CA LYS A 18 -12.65 19.93 0.04
C LYS A 18 -12.14 19.02 -1.08
N LEU A 19 -11.21 18.11 -0.77
CA LEU A 19 -10.72 17.12 -1.72
C LEU A 19 -11.81 16.14 -2.19
N LEU A 20 -12.72 15.73 -1.30
CA LEU A 20 -13.84 14.88 -1.69
C LEU A 20 -14.84 15.64 -2.56
N ALA A 21 -15.17 16.88 -2.19
CA ALA A 21 -16.07 17.74 -2.94
C ALA A 21 -15.52 18.10 -4.33
N SER A 22 -14.18 18.12 -4.52
CA SER A 22 -13.59 18.32 -5.86
C SER A 22 -13.69 17.09 -6.78
N ILE A 23 -13.96 15.91 -6.23
CA ILE A 23 -14.02 14.66 -7.02
C ILE A 23 -15.47 14.21 -7.20
N ILE A 24 -16.29 14.37 -6.17
CA ILE A 24 -17.67 13.90 -6.15
C ILE A 24 -18.58 15.13 -6.10
N ASP A 25 -19.28 15.37 -7.20
CA ASP A 25 -20.40 16.31 -7.22
C ASP A 25 -21.49 15.83 -6.24
N TRP A 26 -22.07 16.74 -5.46
CA TRP A 26 -23.17 16.45 -4.55
C TRP A 26 -24.33 15.75 -5.26
N THR A 27 -24.59 16.09 -6.51
CA THR A 27 -25.62 15.45 -7.34
C THR A 27 -25.32 13.97 -7.53
N VAL A 28 -24.08 13.65 -7.93
CA VAL A 28 -23.61 12.28 -8.10
C VAL A 28 -23.62 11.51 -6.77
N ALA A 29 -23.21 12.17 -5.68
CA ALA A 29 -23.27 11.57 -4.34
C ALA A 29 -24.70 11.19 -3.96
N LEU A 30 -25.69 12.05 -4.21
CA LEU A 30 -27.09 11.79 -3.87
C LEU A 30 -27.62 10.55 -4.63
N TYR A 31 -27.43 10.53 -5.96
CA TYR A 31 -27.91 9.44 -6.82
C TYR A 31 -27.20 8.11 -6.59
N ILE A 32 -25.98 8.10 -6.03
CA ILE A 32 -25.27 6.85 -5.73
C ILE A 32 -25.51 6.40 -4.28
N VAL A 33 -25.36 7.31 -3.31
CA VAL A 33 -25.38 6.95 -1.88
C VAL A 33 -26.77 6.55 -1.43
N VAL A 34 -27.82 7.31 -1.81
CA VAL A 34 -29.19 7.01 -1.35
C VAL A 34 -29.67 5.66 -1.88
N PRO A 35 -29.60 5.35 -3.19
CA PRO A 35 -30.01 4.03 -3.67
C PRO A 35 -29.15 2.90 -3.10
N THR A 36 -27.84 3.09 -2.95
CA THR A 36 -26.95 2.07 -2.37
C THR A 36 -27.32 1.76 -0.93
N LEU A 37 -27.66 2.76 -0.12
CA LEU A 37 -28.10 2.56 1.27
C LEU A 37 -29.45 1.84 1.33
N VAL A 38 -30.41 2.23 0.49
CA VAL A 38 -31.73 1.60 0.44
C VAL A 38 -31.61 0.13 0.01
N ILE A 39 -30.93 -0.12 -1.12
CA ILE A 39 -30.70 -1.48 -1.63
C ILE A 39 -29.91 -2.30 -0.61
N GLY A 40 -28.84 -1.73 -0.05
CA GLY A 40 -28.00 -2.40 0.95
C GLY A 40 -28.76 -2.78 2.21
N PHE A 41 -29.69 -1.94 2.68
CA PHE A 41 -30.56 -2.25 3.82
C PHE A 41 -31.48 -3.44 3.53
N PHE A 42 -32.16 -3.44 2.37
CA PHE A 42 -33.03 -4.55 1.99
C PHE A 42 -32.26 -5.86 1.80
N LEU A 43 -31.10 -5.82 1.13
CA LEU A 43 -30.23 -6.99 0.96
C LEU A 43 -29.70 -7.51 2.30
N TYR A 44 -29.35 -6.62 3.23
CA TYR A 44 -28.87 -7.04 4.56
C TYR A 44 -30.00 -7.66 5.40
N LYS A 45 -31.21 -7.09 5.34
CA LYS A 45 -32.39 -7.66 6.00
C LYS A 45 -32.69 -9.06 5.44
N ASP A 46 -32.74 -9.20 4.12
CA ASP A 46 -32.97 -10.48 3.44
C ASP A 46 -31.89 -11.51 3.77
N PHE A 47 -30.62 -11.07 3.79
CA PHE A 47 -29.49 -11.89 4.21
C PHE A 47 -29.66 -12.42 5.64
N ILE A 48 -30.08 -11.59 6.60
CA ILE A 48 -30.33 -12.05 7.98
C ILE A 48 -31.44 -13.12 8.03
N LEU A 49 -32.52 -12.95 7.26
CA LEU A 49 -33.65 -13.88 7.26
C LEU A 49 -33.30 -15.23 6.65
N THR A 50 -32.46 -15.22 5.61
CA THR A 50 -32.03 -16.43 4.87
C THR A 50 -30.74 -17.06 5.39
N ILE A 51 -30.12 -16.48 6.43
CA ILE A 51 -28.74 -16.81 6.83
C ILE A 51 -28.53 -18.29 7.16
N SER A 52 -29.55 -18.95 7.73
CA SER A 52 -29.52 -20.35 8.15
C SER A 52 -29.53 -21.35 6.99
N THR A 53 -29.94 -20.92 5.79
CA THR A 53 -29.98 -21.76 4.58
C THR A 53 -28.95 -21.33 3.53
N SER A 54 -28.13 -20.34 3.87
CA SER A 54 -27.14 -19.75 2.96
C SER A 54 -25.82 -20.53 2.95
N TRP A 55 -25.01 -20.29 1.92
CA TRP A 55 -23.65 -20.84 1.76
C TRP A 55 -22.72 -20.52 2.94
N ILE A 56 -23.05 -19.50 3.73
CA ILE A 56 -22.25 -19.06 4.87
C ILE A 56 -22.17 -20.11 6.00
N VAL A 57 -23.15 -21.02 6.06
CA VAL A 57 -23.18 -22.13 7.04
C VAL A 57 -22.01 -23.08 6.84
N HIS A 58 -21.50 -23.22 5.62
CA HIS A 58 -20.36 -24.08 5.32
C HIS A 58 -19.00 -23.47 5.63
N ILE A 59 -18.95 -22.19 6.03
CA ILE A 59 -17.69 -21.52 6.33
C ILE A 59 -17.26 -21.85 7.76
N PRO A 60 -16.06 -22.41 7.98
CA PRO A 60 -15.58 -22.66 9.33
C PRO A 60 -15.38 -21.35 10.11
N LEU A 61 -15.79 -21.33 11.39
CA LEU A 61 -15.61 -20.19 12.30
C LEU A 61 -14.16 -19.69 12.33
N VAL A 62 -13.19 -20.61 12.28
CA VAL A 62 -11.75 -20.31 12.24
C VAL A 62 -11.39 -19.40 11.07
N LEU A 63 -11.97 -19.64 9.89
CA LEU A 63 -11.70 -18.87 8.69
C LEU A 63 -12.21 -17.43 8.85
N LEU A 64 -13.42 -17.26 9.40
CA LEU A 64 -13.99 -15.93 9.69
C LEU A 64 -13.10 -15.13 10.66
N ILE A 65 -12.64 -15.77 11.74
CA ILE A 65 -11.77 -15.12 12.73
C ILE A 65 -10.44 -14.71 12.08
N VAL A 66 -9.79 -15.60 11.34
CA VAL A 66 -8.53 -15.30 10.63
C VAL A 66 -8.73 -14.15 9.63
N LEU A 67 -9.84 -14.16 8.89
CA LEU A 67 -10.17 -13.10 7.95
C LEU A 67 -10.34 -11.75 8.67
N LEU A 68 -11.04 -11.73 9.81
CA LEU A 68 -11.16 -10.52 10.64
C LEU A 68 -9.79 -10.02 11.11
N PHE A 69 -8.88 -10.89 11.52
CA PHE A 69 -7.52 -10.50 11.91
C PHE A 69 -6.67 -9.92 10.77
N LEU A 70 -6.92 -10.36 9.54
CA LEU A 70 -6.22 -9.90 8.34
C LEU A 70 -6.76 -8.55 7.86
N ILE A 71 -8.09 -8.39 7.86
CA ILE A 71 -8.76 -7.18 7.38
C ILE A 71 -8.68 -6.05 8.41
N THR A 72 -8.88 -6.37 9.69
CA THR A 72 -8.83 -5.35 10.75
C THR A 72 -7.38 -4.98 11.05
N ARG A 73 -7.07 -3.68 10.94
CA ARG A 73 -5.76 -3.15 11.30
C ARG A 73 -5.86 -1.67 11.66
N ILE A 74 -5.22 -1.29 12.77
CA ILE A 74 -4.92 0.12 13.03
C ILE A 74 -3.73 0.51 12.13
N GLU A 75 -3.91 1.51 11.28
CA GLU A 75 -2.85 1.92 10.35
C GLU A 75 -1.66 2.58 11.06
N THR A 76 -1.93 3.61 11.85
CA THR A 76 -0.96 4.33 12.69
C THR A 76 -1.72 5.12 13.75
N ILE A 77 -1.04 5.44 14.85
CA ILE A 77 -1.56 6.36 15.87
C ILE A 77 -1.32 7.79 15.40
N ARG A 78 -2.40 8.54 15.18
CA ARG A 78 -2.32 9.94 14.74
C ARG A 78 -1.88 10.83 15.89
N THR A 79 -0.65 11.31 15.86
CA THR A 79 -0.10 12.28 16.83
C THR A 79 -0.33 13.73 16.43
N TYR A 80 -0.66 13.99 15.16
CA TYR A 80 -0.84 15.33 14.57
C TYR A 80 0.40 16.22 14.69
N LEU A 81 1.59 15.63 14.86
CA LEU A 81 2.85 16.35 14.90
C LEU A 81 3.28 16.74 13.48
N GLN A 82 3.84 17.94 13.34
CA GLN A 82 4.43 18.42 12.10
C GLN A 82 5.95 18.58 12.24
N ARG A 83 6.69 18.51 11.13
CA ARG A 83 8.16 18.67 11.16
C ARG A 83 8.57 20.05 11.72
N ALA A 84 7.80 21.09 11.38
CA ALA A 84 8.03 22.46 11.86
C ALA A 84 7.87 22.59 13.38
N ASP A 85 7.09 21.70 14.03
CA ASP A 85 6.87 21.76 15.47
C ASP A 85 8.07 21.31 16.30
N ARG A 86 9.09 20.72 15.66
CA ARG A 86 10.22 20.12 16.37
C ARG A 86 10.91 21.11 17.29
N LEU A 87 11.17 22.33 16.83
CA LEU A 87 11.88 23.35 17.60
C LEU A 87 11.06 23.83 18.81
N PHE A 88 9.75 24.01 18.64
CA PHE A 88 8.84 24.54 19.67
C PHE A 88 8.38 23.47 20.68
N LEU A 89 7.97 22.29 20.20
CA LEU A 89 7.38 21.25 21.06
C LEU A 89 8.42 20.46 21.86
N ILE A 90 9.67 20.39 21.41
CA ILE A 90 10.75 19.79 22.20
C ILE A 90 11.02 20.63 23.46
N GLN A 91 10.98 21.96 23.34
CA GLN A 91 11.12 22.87 24.48
C GLN A 91 9.89 22.78 25.41
N ASN A 92 8.68 22.70 24.83
CA ASN A 92 7.43 22.57 25.58
C ASN A 92 6.95 21.11 25.73
N ARG A 93 7.71 20.29 26.46
CA ARG A 93 7.43 18.84 26.64
C ARG A 93 6.01 18.55 27.15
N LYS A 94 5.47 19.38 28.05
CA LYS A 94 4.09 19.22 28.57
C LYS A 94 3.04 19.28 27.45
N GLN A 95 3.19 20.21 26.51
CA GLN A 95 2.27 20.36 25.38
C GLN A 95 2.43 19.20 24.38
N MET A 96 3.66 18.78 24.10
CA MET A 96 3.93 17.63 23.22
C MET A 96 3.29 16.34 23.76
N VAL A 97 3.47 16.05 25.05
CA VAL A 97 2.88 14.88 25.71
C VAL A 97 1.35 14.92 25.63
N ARG A 98 0.75 16.08 25.90
CA ARG A 98 -0.71 16.26 25.80
C ARG A 98 -1.22 16.00 24.38
N LEU A 99 -0.51 16.50 23.37
CA LEU A 99 -0.87 16.29 21.96
C LEU A 99 -0.81 14.80 21.59
N LYS A 100 0.33 14.14 21.87
CA LYS A 100 0.53 12.71 21.60
C LYS A 100 -0.49 11.83 22.30
N ARG A 101 -0.77 12.09 23.59
CA ARG A 101 -1.76 11.33 24.38
C ARG A 101 -3.18 11.53 23.87
N SER A 102 -3.54 12.75 23.52
CA SER A 102 -4.86 13.04 22.93
C SER A 102 -5.03 12.37 21.56
N GLY A 103 -3.98 12.35 20.75
CA GLY A 103 -3.93 11.64 19.47
C GLY A 103 -4.06 10.11 19.61
N LEU A 104 -3.40 9.53 20.61
CA LEU A 104 -3.53 8.13 20.99
C LEU A 104 -4.99 7.78 21.32
N TYR A 105 -5.59 8.48 22.30
CA TYR A 105 -6.97 8.20 22.71
C TYR A 105 -7.94 8.36 21.56
N TRP A 106 -7.81 9.44 20.77
CA TRP A 106 -8.66 9.66 19.61
C TRP A 106 -8.57 8.51 18.59
N THR A 107 -7.35 8.04 18.29
CA THR A 107 -7.16 6.96 17.32
C THR A 107 -7.72 5.64 17.85
N LEU A 108 -7.47 5.33 19.11
CA LEU A 108 -7.97 4.11 19.75
C LEU A 108 -9.49 4.11 19.86
N SER A 109 -10.11 5.21 20.30
CA SER A 109 -11.57 5.34 20.36
C SER A 109 -12.21 5.21 18.97
N LYS A 110 -11.65 5.85 17.95
CA LYS A 110 -12.14 5.72 16.57
C LYS A 110 -12.05 4.26 16.09
N HIS A 111 -10.94 3.59 16.38
CA HIS A 111 -10.76 2.18 15.99
C HIS A 111 -11.73 1.26 16.73
N LEU A 112 -11.95 1.48 18.03
CA LEU A 112 -12.90 0.71 18.81
C LEU A 112 -14.32 0.84 18.26
N ILE A 113 -14.75 2.07 17.94
CA ILE A 113 -16.08 2.32 17.33
C ILE A 113 -16.21 1.62 15.99
N LEU A 114 -15.19 1.72 15.12
CA LEU A 114 -15.20 1.08 13.81
C LEU A 114 -15.23 -0.45 13.92
N LEU A 115 -14.38 -1.01 14.78
CA LEU A 115 -14.32 -2.45 15.04
C LEU A 115 -15.65 -2.95 15.61
N GLY A 116 -16.22 -2.22 16.57
CA GLY A 116 -17.52 -2.49 17.16
C GLY A 116 -18.65 -2.45 16.13
N SER A 117 -18.67 -1.46 15.24
CA SER A 117 -19.68 -1.39 14.18
C SER A 117 -19.57 -2.53 13.16
N VAL A 118 -18.34 -2.94 12.82
CA VAL A 118 -18.11 -4.07 11.90
C VAL A 118 -18.54 -5.38 12.55
N LEU A 119 -18.18 -5.61 13.81
CA LEU A 119 -18.62 -6.81 14.53
C LEU A 119 -20.12 -6.82 14.77
N ALA A 120 -20.74 -5.67 15.05
CA ALA A 120 -22.20 -5.57 15.20
C ALA A 120 -22.92 -5.95 13.89
N LEU A 121 -22.40 -5.50 12.74
CA LEU A 121 -22.95 -5.86 11.43
C LEU A 121 -22.78 -7.35 11.11
N LEU A 122 -21.69 -7.97 11.58
CA LEU A 122 -21.43 -9.40 11.41
C LEU A 122 -22.01 -10.28 12.52
N ALA A 123 -22.55 -9.69 13.58
CA ALA A 123 -23.04 -10.42 14.77
C ALA A 123 -24.06 -11.52 14.44
N PRO A 124 -25.02 -11.33 13.49
CA PRO A 124 -25.95 -12.39 13.12
C PRO A 124 -25.25 -13.66 12.64
N ILE A 125 -24.13 -13.55 11.91
CA ILE A 125 -23.36 -14.71 11.45
C ILE A 125 -22.78 -15.48 12.65
N PHE A 126 -22.17 -14.77 13.59
CA PHE A 126 -21.55 -15.41 14.76
C PHE A 126 -22.59 -16.04 15.69
N ILE A 127 -23.70 -15.35 15.95
CA ILE A 127 -24.71 -15.79 16.93
C ILE A 127 -25.64 -16.86 16.33
N ILE A 128 -26.12 -16.68 15.10
CA ILE A 128 -27.14 -17.56 14.50
C ILE A 128 -26.48 -18.80 13.88
N VAL A 129 -25.38 -18.65 13.15
CA VAL A 129 -24.75 -19.75 12.40
C VAL A 129 -23.73 -20.51 13.25
N HIS A 130 -22.92 -19.80 14.02
CA HIS A 130 -21.85 -20.41 14.82
C HIS A 130 -22.16 -20.51 16.31
N HIS A 131 -23.37 -20.12 16.74
CA HIS A 131 -23.83 -20.19 18.13
C HIS A 131 -22.89 -19.54 19.15
N VAL A 132 -22.15 -18.52 18.71
CA VAL A 132 -21.23 -17.75 19.55
C VAL A 132 -22.04 -16.87 20.49
N THR A 133 -21.71 -16.91 21.78
CA THR A 133 -22.39 -16.11 22.80
C THR A 133 -22.03 -14.62 22.69
N VAL A 134 -22.88 -13.74 23.23
CA VAL A 134 -22.58 -12.30 23.28
C VAL A 134 -21.27 -12.01 24.03
N LEU A 135 -21.00 -12.78 25.08
CA LEU A 135 -19.78 -12.64 25.87
C LEU A 135 -18.54 -13.02 25.03
N GLU A 136 -18.60 -14.08 24.24
CA GLU A 136 -17.55 -14.44 23.28
C GLU A 136 -17.38 -13.38 22.17
N LEU A 137 -18.45 -12.76 21.70
CA LEU A 137 -18.34 -11.66 20.73
C LEU A 137 -17.61 -10.44 21.33
N LEU A 138 -17.86 -10.12 22.59
CA LEU A 138 -17.16 -9.05 23.32
C LEU A 138 -15.69 -9.41 23.56
N THR A 139 -15.35 -10.66 23.84
CA THR A 139 -13.95 -11.07 23.96
C THR A 139 -13.24 -11.05 22.62
N LEU A 140 -13.91 -11.43 21.53
CA LEU A 140 -13.41 -11.28 20.17
C LEU A 140 -13.11 -9.81 19.84
N LEU A 141 -14.02 -8.89 20.19
CA LEU A 141 -13.81 -7.44 20.06
C LEU A 141 -12.55 -6.99 20.81
N LEU A 142 -12.42 -7.36 22.09
CA LEU A 142 -11.27 -7.02 22.92
C LEU A 142 -9.96 -7.55 22.33
N LEU A 143 -9.97 -8.80 21.87
CA LEU A 143 -8.82 -9.47 21.28
C LEU A 143 -8.41 -8.84 19.94
N LEU A 144 -9.35 -8.58 19.03
CA LEU A 144 -9.07 -7.87 17.78
C LEU A 144 -8.57 -6.45 18.03
N PHE A 145 -9.13 -5.74 19.01
CA PHE A 145 -8.69 -4.40 19.38
C PHE A 145 -7.23 -4.42 19.90
N THR A 146 -6.95 -5.30 20.86
CA THR A 146 -5.65 -5.39 21.53
C THR A 146 -4.55 -5.87 20.59
N THR A 147 -4.82 -6.89 19.78
CA THR A 147 -3.86 -7.36 18.76
C THR A 147 -3.57 -6.29 17.71
N ASN A 148 -4.57 -5.52 17.28
CA ASN A 148 -4.34 -4.43 16.35
C ASN A 148 -3.51 -3.29 16.98
N PHE A 149 -3.68 -3.03 18.27
CA PHE A 149 -2.85 -2.08 18.99
C PHE A 149 -1.40 -2.58 19.16
N MET A 150 -1.22 -3.87 19.51
CA MET A 150 0.09 -4.55 19.55
C MET A 150 0.83 -4.41 18.22
N LYS A 151 0.16 -4.66 17.08
CA LYS A 151 0.75 -4.51 15.73
C LYS A 151 1.31 -3.11 15.51
N VAL A 152 0.64 -2.06 16.00
CA VAL A 152 1.14 -0.67 15.90
C VAL A 152 2.38 -0.45 16.75
N VAL A 153 2.40 -0.95 17.99
CA VAL A 153 3.57 -0.87 18.87
C VAL A 153 4.77 -1.56 18.22
N LEU A 154 4.56 -2.75 17.63
CA LEU A 154 5.59 -3.53 16.96
C LEU A 154 6.07 -2.89 15.65
N GLN A 155 5.18 -2.22 14.91
CA GLN A 155 5.53 -1.50 13.69
C GLN A 155 6.56 -0.40 13.92
N LEU A 156 6.59 0.19 15.12
CA LEU A 156 7.56 1.24 15.47
C LEU A 156 8.96 0.68 15.74
N LYS A 157 9.09 -0.59 16.12
CA LYS A 157 10.36 -1.23 16.52
C LYS A 157 10.94 -2.17 15.45
N LEU A 158 10.08 -2.92 14.76
CA LEU A 158 10.49 -4.01 13.88
C LEU A 158 10.70 -3.57 12.43
N ARG A 159 11.59 -4.29 11.72
CA ARG A 159 11.73 -4.14 10.26
C ARG A 159 10.53 -4.77 9.54
N LYS A 160 10.26 -4.35 8.29
CA LYS A 160 9.06 -4.78 7.52
C LYS A 160 8.86 -6.30 7.42
N TRP A 161 9.94 -7.08 7.25
CA TRP A 161 9.83 -8.55 7.20
C TRP A 161 9.52 -9.17 8.57
N GLN A 162 10.10 -8.64 9.64
CA GLN A 162 9.79 -9.06 11.01
C GLN A 162 8.34 -8.71 11.40
N GLN A 163 7.82 -7.58 10.90
CA GLN A 163 6.42 -7.21 11.06
C GLN A 163 5.48 -8.24 10.41
N LEU A 164 5.82 -8.76 9.22
CA LEU A 164 5.02 -9.78 8.56
C LEU A 164 4.96 -11.07 9.39
N LEU A 165 6.11 -11.58 9.82
CA LEU A 165 6.21 -12.78 10.66
C LEU A 165 5.45 -12.60 11.98
N SER A 166 5.64 -11.47 12.66
CA SER A 166 4.95 -11.18 13.90
C SER A 166 3.43 -11.06 13.72
N ASN A 167 2.95 -10.50 12.60
CA ASN A 167 1.52 -10.43 12.32
C ASN A 167 0.90 -11.81 12.12
N ILE A 168 1.60 -12.71 11.42
CA ILE A 168 1.15 -14.10 11.23
C ILE A 168 1.09 -14.80 12.58
N PHE A 169 2.14 -14.68 13.40
CA PHE A 169 2.19 -15.27 14.73
C PHE A 169 1.06 -14.77 15.64
N ILE A 170 0.82 -13.45 15.69
CA ILE A 170 -0.26 -12.86 16.49
C ILE A 170 -1.63 -13.32 16.00
N CYS A 171 -1.82 -13.48 14.68
CA CYS A 171 -3.06 -13.96 14.11
C CYS A 171 -3.35 -15.41 14.51
N ILE A 172 -2.36 -16.29 14.38
CA ILE A 172 -2.48 -17.72 14.74
C ILE A 172 -2.71 -17.85 16.24
N PHE A 173 -1.89 -17.17 17.05
CA PHE A 173 -2.01 -17.20 18.51
C PHE A 173 -3.36 -16.64 18.98
N GLY A 174 -3.81 -15.53 18.40
CA GLY A 174 -5.11 -14.94 18.72
C GLY A 174 -6.28 -15.84 18.37
N ALA A 175 -6.28 -16.46 17.19
CA ALA A 175 -7.30 -17.42 16.80
C ALA A 175 -7.30 -18.66 17.72
N ALA A 176 -6.11 -19.20 18.04
CA ALA A 176 -5.98 -20.34 18.95
C ALA A 176 -6.48 -20.01 20.36
N CYS A 177 -6.14 -18.84 20.91
CA CYS A 177 -6.66 -18.41 22.19
C CYS A 177 -8.19 -18.36 22.19
N PHE A 178 -8.80 -17.76 21.16
CA PHE A 178 -10.26 -17.64 21.10
C PHE A 178 -10.97 -19.00 21.04
N LEU A 179 -10.41 -19.97 20.31
CA LEU A 179 -11.07 -21.25 20.05
C LEU A 179 -10.85 -22.29 21.17
N TYR A 180 -9.68 -22.30 21.80
CA TYR A 180 -9.28 -23.39 22.70
C TYR A 180 -9.17 -23.00 24.17
N VAL A 181 -9.14 -21.69 24.50
CA VAL A 181 -8.97 -21.22 25.87
C VAL A 181 -10.29 -20.68 26.39
N PRO A 182 -10.67 -20.96 27.66
CA PRO A 182 -11.90 -20.44 28.24
C PRO A 182 -12.02 -18.92 28.13
N VAL A 183 -13.24 -18.45 27.86
CA VAL A 183 -13.52 -17.07 27.46
C VAL A 183 -13.12 -16.04 28.54
N ILE A 184 -13.26 -16.39 29.81
CA ILE A 184 -12.85 -15.52 30.92
C ILE A 184 -11.32 -15.39 30.98
N ILE A 185 -10.60 -16.49 30.80
CA ILE A 185 -9.13 -16.51 30.82
C ILE A 185 -8.59 -15.72 29.63
N THR A 186 -9.16 -15.90 28.44
CA THR A 186 -8.76 -15.11 27.26
C THR A 186 -8.99 -13.61 27.49
N ALA A 187 -10.16 -13.22 28.02
CA ALA A 187 -10.44 -11.82 28.34
C ALA A 187 -9.41 -11.22 29.30
N LEU A 188 -9.07 -11.94 30.38
CA LEU A 188 -8.07 -11.49 31.36
C LEU A 188 -6.68 -11.32 30.73
N ILE A 189 -6.21 -12.30 29.95
CA ILE A 189 -4.92 -12.23 29.26
C ILE A 189 -4.86 -11.00 28.36
N TYR A 190 -5.91 -10.75 27.57
CA TYR A 190 -5.94 -9.62 26.65
C TYR A 190 -6.14 -8.26 27.35
N LEU A 191 -6.82 -8.21 28.50
CA LEU A 191 -6.87 -7.00 29.34
C LEU A 191 -5.49 -6.65 29.90
N ILE A 192 -4.77 -7.64 30.45
CA ILE A 192 -3.40 -7.45 30.95
C ILE A 192 -2.50 -6.98 29.81
N LEU A 193 -2.60 -7.61 28.64
CA LEU A 193 -1.85 -7.24 27.45
C LEU A 193 -2.17 -5.80 26.99
N LEU A 194 -3.44 -5.39 27.01
CA LEU A 194 -3.86 -4.04 26.65
C LEU A 194 -3.28 -2.99 27.61
N ILE A 195 -3.31 -3.26 28.92
CA ILE A 195 -2.70 -2.41 29.94
C ILE A 195 -1.19 -2.30 29.70
N TYR A 196 -0.52 -3.44 29.46
CA TYR A 196 0.90 -3.49 29.13
C TYR A 196 1.23 -2.65 27.89
N CYS A 197 0.51 -2.84 26.78
CA CYS A 197 0.72 -2.07 25.55
C CYS A 197 0.50 -0.57 25.75
N THR A 198 -0.51 -0.19 26.53
CA THR A 198 -0.82 1.22 26.80
C THR A 198 0.28 1.86 27.65
N SER A 199 0.72 1.17 28.70
CA SER A 199 1.82 1.61 29.57
C SER A 199 3.13 1.72 28.77
N TYR A 200 3.46 0.69 27.98
CA TYR A 200 4.63 0.67 27.11
C TYR A 200 4.61 1.82 26.11
N TYR A 201 3.48 2.03 25.42
CA TYR A 201 3.36 3.09 24.43
C TYR A 201 3.51 4.47 25.07
N ASN A 202 2.87 4.70 26.22
CA ASN A 202 3.01 5.95 26.94
C ASN A 202 4.47 6.23 27.32
N ARG A 203 5.15 5.25 27.95
CA ARG A 203 6.54 5.40 28.40
C ARG A 203 7.51 5.64 27.24
N HIS A 204 7.41 4.87 26.16
CA HIS A 204 8.41 4.88 25.08
C HIS A 204 8.12 5.85 23.93
N PHE A 205 6.86 6.22 23.70
CA PHE A 205 6.46 7.02 22.54
C PHE A 205 5.80 8.35 22.90
N VAL A 206 4.99 8.40 23.96
CA VAL A 206 4.34 9.66 24.39
C VAL A 206 5.32 10.55 25.13
N TYR A 207 6.01 10.02 26.14
CA TYR A 207 6.96 10.80 26.94
C TYR A 207 8.33 11.01 26.29
N SER A 208 8.63 10.26 25.22
CA SER A 208 9.92 10.30 24.52
C SER A 208 9.91 11.25 23.33
N THR A 209 11.02 11.92 23.10
CA THR A 209 11.31 12.71 21.88
C THR A 209 12.09 11.92 20.84
N LYS A 210 12.66 10.76 21.20
CA LYS A 210 13.59 10.00 20.34
C LYS A 210 12.99 9.62 18.98
N HIS A 211 11.70 9.31 18.95
CA HIS A 211 10.98 8.85 17.75
C HIS A 211 10.15 9.96 17.08
N PHE A 212 10.42 11.24 17.35
CA PHE A 212 9.62 12.35 16.84
C PHE A 212 9.53 12.35 15.31
N ASP A 213 10.68 12.33 14.61
CA ASP A 213 10.69 12.38 13.15
C ASP A 213 9.99 11.15 12.53
N GLN A 214 10.23 9.97 13.09
CA GLN A 214 9.58 8.73 12.64
C GLN A 214 8.06 8.78 12.82
N GLN A 215 7.56 9.33 13.93
CA GLN A 215 6.13 9.51 14.18
C GLN A 215 5.50 10.49 13.19
N VAL A 216 6.18 11.61 12.93
CA VAL A 216 5.73 12.61 11.93
C VAL A 216 5.69 11.99 10.53
N GLU A 217 6.69 11.20 10.15
CA GLU A 217 6.70 10.51 8.86
C GLU A 217 5.56 9.50 8.72
N LEU A 218 5.26 8.73 9.78
CA LEU A 218 4.15 7.78 9.80
C LEU A 218 2.79 8.50 9.70
N ASP A 219 2.63 9.61 10.42
CA ASP A 219 1.41 10.43 10.37
C ASP A 219 1.19 11.04 8.99
N GLN A 220 2.24 11.62 8.39
CA GLN A 220 2.19 12.14 7.02
C GLN A 220 1.88 11.01 6.03
N ALA A 221 2.53 9.86 6.17
CA ALA A 221 2.28 8.72 5.29
C ALA A 221 0.83 8.23 5.38
N ALA A 222 0.22 8.23 6.57
CA ALA A 222 -1.18 7.86 6.76
C ALA A 222 -2.14 8.92 6.21
N PHE A 223 -1.82 10.21 6.38
CA PHE A 223 -2.60 11.30 5.80
C PHE A 223 -2.65 11.22 4.26
N TYR A 224 -1.50 11.01 3.63
CA TYR A 224 -1.41 10.91 2.17
C TYR A 224 -1.86 9.56 1.60
N LYS A 225 -2.03 8.51 2.42
CA LYS A 225 -2.36 7.16 1.91
C LYS A 225 -3.72 7.16 1.20
N TRP A 226 -4.76 7.68 1.84
CA TRP A 226 -6.10 7.72 1.25
C TRP A 226 -6.17 8.72 0.09
N GLN A 227 -5.49 9.87 0.19
CA GLN A 227 -5.37 10.84 -0.91
C GLN A 227 -4.68 10.22 -2.13
N SER A 228 -3.64 9.40 -1.92
CA SER A 228 -2.96 8.69 -3.00
C SER A 228 -3.83 7.62 -3.68
N LEU A 229 -4.87 7.12 -3.01
CA LEU A 229 -5.88 6.27 -3.64
C LEU A 229 -6.81 7.12 -4.51
N LEU A 230 -7.25 8.27 -4.02
CA LEU A 230 -8.05 9.20 -4.80
C LEU A 230 -7.32 9.70 -6.05
N PHE A 231 -6.05 10.11 -5.93
CA PHE A 231 -5.25 10.59 -7.06
C PHE A 231 -4.91 9.49 -8.08
N ARG A 232 -5.03 8.20 -7.71
CA ARG A 232 -4.97 7.11 -8.71
C ARG A 232 -6.24 7.05 -9.54
N ILE A 233 -7.38 7.40 -8.96
CA ILE A 233 -8.68 7.44 -9.63
C ILE A 233 -8.79 8.72 -10.47
N ALA A 234 -8.26 9.84 -9.98
CA ALA A 234 -8.21 11.13 -10.66
C ALA A 234 -6.77 11.48 -11.09
N PRO A 235 -6.33 11.09 -12.30
CA PRO A 235 -4.94 11.26 -12.75
C PRO A 235 -4.49 12.73 -12.82
N GLU A 236 -5.41 13.67 -13.01
CA GLU A 236 -5.15 15.12 -13.04
C GLU A 236 -4.55 15.66 -11.73
N LEU A 237 -4.82 14.98 -10.61
CA LEU A 237 -4.35 15.38 -9.28
C LEU A 237 -3.02 14.72 -8.87
N GLN A 238 -2.43 13.86 -9.72
CA GLN A 238 -1.18 13.14 -9.39
C GLN A 238 0.04 14.06 -9.25
N SER A 239 0.02 15.22 -9.90
CA SER A 239 1.07 16.24 -9.82
C SER A 239 1.26 16.82 -8.40
N GLN A 240 0.25 16.67 -7.53
CA GLN A 240 0.28 17.15 -6.14
C GLN A 240 0.97 16.18 -5.17
N LEU A 241 1.35 14.98 -5.61
CA LEU A 241 2.07 14.02 -4.78
C LEU A 241 3.54 14.43 -4.61
N VAL A 242 4.00 14.53 -3.36
CA VAL A 242 5.42 14.73 -3.07
C VAL A 242 6.24 13.57 -3.68
N PRO A 243 7.20 13.84 -4.58
CA PRO A 243 8.04 12.81 -5.18
C PRO A 243 8.77 12.02 -4.10
N LYS A 244 8.50 10.72 -3.99
CA LYS A 244 9.25 9.85 -3.07
C LYS A 244 10.59 9.51 -3.72
N LEU A 245 11.64 10.21 -3.32
CA LEU A 245 13.03 9.88 -3.65
C LEU A 245 13.37 8.48 -3.10
N LYS A 246 13.24 7.45 -3.94
CA LYS A 246 13.61 6.08 -3.57
C LYS A 246 15.07 5.84 -3.90
N LYS A 247 15.90 5.59 -2.89
CA LYS A 247 17.27 5.10 -3.09
C LYS A 247 17.25 3.74 -3.81
N PRO A 248 18.10 3.51 -4.81
CA PRO A 248 18.17 2.22 -5.51
C PRO A 248 18.58 1.11 -4.55
N ARG A 249 17.81 0.01 -4.50
CA ARG A 249 17.97 -1.04 -3.47
C ARG A 249 18.87 -2.20 -3.88
N LEU A 250 19.13 -2.41 -5.16
CA LEU A 250 19.81 -3.61 -5.67
C LEU A 250 20.89 -3.26 -6.71
N LEU A 251 20.51 -2.63 -7.82
CA LEU A 251 21.45 -2.26 -8.89
C LEU A 251 21.99 -0.84 -8.71
N TRP A 252 23.33 -0.71 -8.78
CA TRP A 252 24.07 0.56 -8.66
C TRP A 252 23.73 1.40 -7.42
N LYS A 253 23.85 0.82 -6.22
CA LYS A 253 23.70 1.52 -4.93
C LYS A 253 24.61 2.75 -4.78
N ASN A 254 25.81 2.69 -5.35
CA ASN A 254 26.81 3.77 -5.31
C ASN A 254 26.96 4.48 -6.66
N SER A 255 25.98 4.33 -7.57
CA SER A 255 26.01 4.92 -8.92
C SER A 255 27.32 4.67 -9.69
N LYS A 256 28.02 3.55 -9.43
CA LYS A 256 29.25 3.17 -10.15
C LYS A 256 29.03 3.18 -11.67
N ARG A 257 30.05 3.56 -12.43
CA ARG A 257 30.02 3.54 -13.90
C ARG A 257 29.67 2.14 -14.41
N MET A 258 28.74 2.06 -15.36
CA MET A 258 28.35 0.81 -16.03
C MET A 258 29.21 0.58 -17.27
N PHE A 259 29.48 1.64 -18.03
CA PHE A 259 30.39 1.59 -19.16
C PHE A 259 31.74 2.20 -18.77
N ARG A 260 32.84 1.58 -19.22
CA ARG A 260 34.20 2.08 -18.94
C ARG A 260 34.53 3.35 -19.74
N ARG A 261 33.94 3.51 -20.92
CA ARG A 261 34.13 4.67 -21.81
C ARG A 261 33.25 5.84 -21.38
N SER A 262 33.82 7.05 -21.34
CA SER A 262 33.15 8.30 -20.99
C SER A 262 32.01 8.66 -21.94
N ASP A 263 32.14 8.27 -23.21
CA ASP A 263 31.25 8.71 -24.29
C ASP A 263 29.87 8.02 -24.25
N TYR A 264 29.70 7.06 -23.34
CA TYR A 264 28.46 6.31 -23.13
C TYR A 264 27.64 6.79 -21.94
N PHE A 265 27.87 8.03 -21.49
CA PHE A 265 27.20 8.58 -20.30
C PHE A 265 25.67 8.63 -20.48
N ILE A 266 25.19 9.00 -21.67
CA ILE A 266 23.75 9.11 -21.95
C ILE A 266 23.09 7.74 -21.88
N GLU A 267 23.68 6.74 -22.55
CA GLU A 267 23.22 5.36 -22.56
C GLU A 267 23.24 4.76 -21.16
N GLU A 268 24.29 5.06 -20.40
CA GLU A 268 24.40 4.64 -19.02
C GLU A 268 23.26 5.20 -18.17
N LEU A 269 22.96 6.49 -18.31
CA LEU A 269 21.92 7.16 -17.52
C LEU A 269 20.53 6.67 -17.91
N VAL A 270 20.25 6.51 -19.20
CA VAL A 270 18.98 5.97 -19.71
C VAL A 270 18.80 4.51 -19.26
N CYS A 271 19.80 3.66 -19.46
CA CYS A 271 19.74 2.25 -19.05
C CYS A 271 19.55 2.11 -17.54
N LYS A 272 20.29 2.87 -16.73
CA LYS A 272 20.11 2.90 -15.27
C LYS A 272 18.72 3.37 -14.90
N THR A 273 18.17 4.37 -15.58
CA THR A 273 16.83 4.90 -15.30
C THR A 273 15.76 3.86 -15.62
N MET A 274 15.85 3.21 -16.78
CA MET A 274 14.95 2.10 -17.17
C MET A 274 14.97 0.95 -16.17
N LEU A 275 16.16 0.51 -15.73
CA LEU A 275 16.30 -0.61 -14.79
C LEU A 275 15.88 -0.25 -13.35
N ARG A 276 16.03 1.03 -12.96
CA ARG A 276 15.64 1.52 -11.63
C ARG A 276 14.14 1.77 -11.52
N GLN A 277 13.49 2.23 -12.59
CA GLN A 277 12.06 2.51 -12.58
C GLN A 277 11.24 1.24 -12.86
N LYS A 278 10.40 0.85 -11.89
CA LYS A 278 9.58 -0.37 -11.97
C LYS A 278 8.63 -0.34 -13.18
N GLN A 279 8.13 0.83 -13.55
CA GLN A 279 7.22 1.02 -14.68
C GLN A 279 7.87 0.63 -16.01
N TYR A 280 9.02 1.22 -16.35
CA TYR A 280 9.72 0.93 -17.60
C TYR A 280 10.18 -0.52 -17.68
N ARG A 281 10.83 -1.03 -16.63
CA ARG A 281 11.31 -2.42 -16.61
C ARG A 281 10.18 -3.44 -16.73
N LEU A 282 9.07 -3.26 -15.98
CA LEU A 282 7.94 -4.20 -16.09
C LEU A 282 7.18 -4.04 -17.39
N GLY A 283 7.01 -2.83 -17.91
CA GLY A 283 6.39 -2.61 -19.22
C GLY A 283 7.15 -3.36 -20.31
N TYR A 284 8.48 -3.19 -20.35
CA TYR A 284 9.35 -3.84 -21.31
C TYR A 284 9.31 -5.37 -21.18
N LEU A 285 9.46 -5.89 -19.96
CA LEU A 285 9.40 -7.35 -19.72
C LEU A 285 8.04 -7.94 -20.08
N ARG A 286 6.93 -7.22 -19.86
CA ARG A 286 5.58 -7.68 -20.23
C ARG A 286 5.45 -7.83 -21.74
N PHE A 287 5.85 -6.82 -22.52
CA PHE A 287 5.80 -6.92 -23.98
C PHE A 287 6.70 -8.04 -24.51
N LEU A 288 7.93 -8.15 -23.98
CA LEU A 288 8.86 -9.21 -24.35
C LEU A 288 8.27 -10.60 -24.01
N SER A 289 7.76 -10.80 -22.80
CA SER A 289 7.19 -12.08 -22.38
C SER A 289 5.93 -12.44 -23.16
N MET A 290 5.08 -11.45 -23.45
CA MET A 290 3.85 -11.63 -24.23
C MET A 290 4.19 -12.03 -25.66
N GLY A 291 5.16 -11.36 -26.28
CA GLY A 291 5.62 -11.67 -27.64
C GLY A 291 6.23 -13.07 -27.76
N ILE A 292 7.10 -13.45 -26.82
CA ILE A 292 7.70 -14.80 -26.81
C ILE A 292 6.61 -15.87 -26.60
N ALA A 293 5.70 -15.68 -25.63
CA ALA A 293 4.61 -16.62 -25.39
C ALA A 293 3.70 -16.78 -26.62
N LEU A 294 3.36 -15.67 -27.29
CA LEU A 294 2.55 -15.69 -28.50
C LEU A 294 3.25 -16.42 -29.65
N THR A 295 4.57 -16.24 -29.80
CA THR A 295 5.38 -16.90 -30.83
C THR A 295 5.41 -18.43 -30.67
N ILE A 296 5.29 -18.92 -29.43
CA ILE A 296 5.26 -20.37 -29.13
C ILE A 296 3.89 -20.98 -29.49
N ILE A 297 2.80 -20.26 -29.25
CA ILE A 297 1.42 -20.75 -29.43
C ILE A 297 1.00 -20.73 -30.91
N VAL A 298 1.48 -19.74 -31.66
CA VAL A 298 1.02 -19.43 -33.02
C VAL A 298 1.59 -20.41 -34.09
N PRO A 299 0.81 -20.76 -35.13
CA PRO A 299 1.26 -21.63 -36.22
C PRO A 299 2.44 -21.06 -37.01
N SER A 300 3.22 -21.94 -37.65
CA SER A 300 4.55 -21.64 -38.21
C SER A 300 4.63 -20.41 -39.11
N TRP A 301 3.64 -20.20 -39.99
CA TRP A 301 3.59 -19.04 -40.90
C TRP A 301 3.37 -17.72 -40.15
N ALA A 302 2.55 -17.74 -39.09
CA ALA A 302 2.20 -16.54 -38.32
C ALA A 302 3.27 -16.15 -37.29
N LYS A 303 4.27 -17.02 -37.02
CA LYS A 303 5.41 -16.68 -36.14
C LYS A 303 6.22 -15.50 -36.68
N ILE A 304 6.42 -15.42 -37.99
CA ILE A 304 7.15 -14.31 -38.64
C ILE A 304 6.40 -12.99 -38.44
N ILE A 305 5.07 -13.02 -38.59
CA ILE A 305 4.21 -11.86 -38.39
C ILE A 305 4.27 -11.39 -36.93
N VAL A 306 4.17 -12.32 -35.97
CA VAL A 306 4.26 -12.03 -34.53
C VAL A 306 5.62 -11.42 -34.17
N LEU A 307 6.72 -11.94 -34.73
CA LEU A 307 8.05 -11.36 -34.52
C LEU A 307 8.16 -9.94 -35.09
N GLY A 308 7.57 -9.68 -36.25
CA GLY A 308 7.48 -8.33 -36.82
C GLY A 308 6.73 -7.36 -35.90
N ILE A 309 5.56 -7.77 -35.39
CA ILE A 309 4.78 -6.98 -34.43
C ILE A 309 5.57 -6.75 -33.14
N LEU A 310 6.27 -7.78 -32.63
CA LEU A 310 7.11 -7.66 -31.44
C LEU A 310 8.27 -6.66 -31.66
N TYR A 311 8.91 -6.67 -32.82
CA TYR A 311 9.95 -5.70 -33.18
C TYR A 311 9.42 -4.26 -33.13
N PHE A 312 8.30 -3.99 -33.82
CA PHE A 312 7.72 -2.65 -33.87
C PHE A 312 7.25 -2.16 -32.49
N THR A 313 6.60 -3.03 -31.71
CA THR A 313 6.12 -2.68 -30.36
C THR A 313 7.27 -2.41 -29.40
N LEU A 314 8.31 -3.24 -29.37
CA LEU A 314 9.50 -3.00 -28.55
C LEU A 314 10.24 -1.73 -28.97
N ARG A 315 10.40 -1.50 -30.28
CA ARG A 315 11.04 -0.29 -30.81
C ARG A 315 10.28 0.99 -30.44
N SER A 316 8.97 1.01 -30.66
CA SER A 316 8.10 2.14 -30.32
C SER A 316 8.12 2.41 -28.81
N MET A 317 8.02 1.36 -27.99
CA MET A 317 8.08 1.49 -26.53
C MET A 317 9.43 2.05 -26.08
N MET A 318 10.54 1.54 -26.64
CA MET A 318 11.88 2.02 -26.31
C MET A 318 12.08 3.47 -26.71
N GLN A 319 11.63 3.88 -27.90
CA GLN A 319 11.69 5.28 -28.33
C GLN A 319 10.89 6.19 -27.39
N SER A 320 9.67 5.80 -27.03
CA SER A 320 8.83 6.54 -26.08
C SER A 320 9.50 6.70 -24.71
N VAL A 321 10.11 5.63 -24.19
CA VAL A 321 10.84 5.71 -22.90
C VAL A 321 12.08 6.59 -22.99
N ILE A 322 12.85 6.51 -24.08
CA ILE A 322 14.02 7.36 -24.30
C ILE A 322 13.59 8.82 -24.34
N GLN A 323 12.56 9.15 -25.11
CA GLN A 323 12.02 10.50 -25.22
C GLN A 323 11.53 11.03 -23.87
N GLN A 324 10.72 10.26 -23.15
CA GLN A 324 10.22 10.65 -21.84
C GLN A 324 11.33 10.89 -20.81
N ILE A 325 12.44 10.14 -20.90
CA ILE A 325 13.60 10.35 -20.03
C ILE A 325 14.34 11.64 -20.42
N LEU A 326 14.51 11.90 -21.73
CA LEU A 326 15.23 13.07 -22.26
C LEU A 326 14.47 14.39 -22.07
N GLU A 327 13.13 14.36 -22.09
CA GLU A 327 12.28 15.53 -21.83
C GLU A 327 12.37 16.04 -20.39
N HIS A 328 12.98 15.28 -19.47
CA HIS A 328 13.14 15.72 -18.09
C HIS A 328 14.11 16.91 -18.00
N LYS A 329 13.75 17.94 -17.23
CA LYS A 329 14.52 19.19 -16.99
C LYS A 329 15.99 19.01 -16.55
N ILE A 330 16.40 17.80 -16.20
CA ILE A 330 17.78 17.51 -15.83
C ILE A 330 18.71 17.57 -17.06
N TRP A 331 18.21 17.26 -18.26
CA TRP A 331 19.01 17.24 -19.48
C TRP A 331 19.35 18.62 -20.01
N SER A 332 18.56 19.65 -19.67
CA SER A 332 18.91 21.04 -19.99
C SER A 332 20.17 21.52 -19.25
N ILE A 333 20.56 20.85 -18.16
CA ILE A 333 21.78 21.15 -17.40
C ILE A 333 23.03 20.58 -18.09
N PHE A 334 22.88 19.45 -18.79
CA PHE A 334 24.00 18.72 -19.39
C PHE A 334 24.41 19.23 -20.78
N GLN A 335 23.69 20.19 -21.37
CA GLN A 335 24.00 20.81 -22.67
C GLN A 335 24.39 19.79 -23.76
N VAL A 336 23.63 18.70 -23.85
CA VAL A 336 23.96 17.57 -24.74
C VAL A 336 23.60 17.92 -26.19
N SER A 337 24.48 17.61 -27.14
CA SER A 337 24.19 17.82 -28.56
C SER A 337 23.17 16.82 -29.08
N ASN A 338 22.33 17.24 -30.04
CA ASN A 338 21.32 16.38 -30.66
C ASN A 338 21.94 15.15 -31.35
N GLU A 339 23.15 15.30 -31.90
CA GLU A 339 23.90 14.20 -32.52
C GLU A 339 24.27 13.11 -31.52
N GLN A 340 24.75 13.50 -30.32
CA GLN A 340 25.07 12.54 -29.25
C GLN A 340 23.83 11.80 -28.76
N ILE A 341 22.69 12.49 -28.68
CA ILE A 341 21.40 11.88 -28.31
C ILE A 341 20.96 10.86 -29.36
N GLN A 342 21.04 11.22 -30.65
CA GLN A 342 20.67 10.31 -31.74
C GLN A 342 21.58 9.08 -31.76
N ALA A 343 22.90 9.28 -31.65
CA ALA A 343 23.86 8.18 -31.54
C ALA A 343 23.55 7.27 -30.35
N ALA A 344 23.28 7.83 -29.16
CA ALA A 344 22.93 7.06 -27.98
C ALA A 344 21.61 6.30 -28.13
N SER A 345 20.58 6.93 -28.71
CA SER A 345 19.27 6.30 -28.94
C SER A 345 19.39 5.09 -29.89
N SER A 346 20.17 5.20 -30.96
CA SER A 346 20.38 4.10 -31.91
C SER A 346 21.11 2.92 -31.26
N ARG A 347 22.11 3.19 -30.42
CA ARG A 347 22.85 2.16 -29.67
C ARG A 347 21.95 1.46 -28.64
N LEU A 348 21.10 2.20 -27.94
CA LEU A 348 20.14 1.64 -26.99
C LEU A 348 19.08 0.78 -27.69
N LEU A 349 18.57 1.20 -28.85
CA LEU A 349 17.64 0.39 -29.64
C LEU A 349 18.26 -0.93 -30.07
N LYS A 350 19.52 -0.91 -30.53
CA LYS A 350 20.25 -2.15 -30.86
C LYS A 350 20.36 -3.08 -29.65
N GLY A 351 20.67 -2.52 -28.47
CA GLY A 351 20.82 -3.31 -27.24
C GLY A 351 19.52 -3.87 -26.68
N PHE A 352 18.43 -3.09 -26.71
CA PHE A 352 17.16 -3.45 -26.06
C PHE A 352 16.09 -3.95 -27.04
N VAL A 353 16.28 -3.88 -28.35
CA VAL A 353 15.30 -4.40 -29.33
C VAL A 353 15.94 -5.53 -30.11
N ASP A 354 17.07 -5.27 -30.76
CA ASP A 354 17.65 -6.22 -31.70
C ASP A 354 18.21 -7.47 -30.99
N LEU A 355 18.94 -7.30 -29.88
CA LEU A 355 19.47 -8.43 -29.09
C LEU A 355 18.39 -9.41 -28.58
N PRO A 356 17.34 -8.96 -27.87
CA PRO A 356 16.28 -9.87 -27.42
C PRO A 356 15.53 -10.54 -28.58
N LEU A 357 15.38 -9.85 -29.71
CA LEU A 357 14.69 -10.41 -30.87
C LEU A 357 15.55 -11.48 -31.59
N LEU A 358 16.87 -11.28 -31.64
CA LEU A 358 17.81 -12.32 -32.07
C LEU A 358 17.75 -13.54 -31.15
N CYS A 359 17.70 -13.36 -29.84
CA CYS A 359 17.50 -14.45 -28.90
C CYS A 359 16.18 -15.19 -29.14
N ALA A 360 15.08 -14.47 -29.38
CA ALA A 360 13.78 -15.07 -29.70
C ALA A 360 13.81 -15.85 -31.02
N LEU A 361 14.50 -15.35 -32.04
CA LEU A 361 14.73 -16.04 -33.31
C LEU A 361 15.54 -17.32 -33.13
N ILE A 362 16.62 -17.29 -32.35
CA ILE A 362 17.45 -18.47 -32.05
C ILE A 362 16.60 -19.54 -31.35
N ILE A 363 15.80 -19.15 -30.35
CA ILE A 363 14.90 -20.07 -29.64
C ILE A 363 13.90 -20.70 -30.63
N LEU A 364 13.37 -19.92 -31.57
CA LEU A 364 12.45 -20.41 -32.59
C LEU A 364 13.11 -21.42 -33.55
N VAL A 365 14.33 -21.13 -34.02
CA VAL A 365 15.10 -22.03 -34.88
C VAL A 365 15.41 -23.34 -34.17
N VAL A 366 15.87 -23.28 -32.91
CA VAL A 366 16.11 -24.50 -32.11
C VAL A 366 14.83 -25.31 -31.92
N PHE A 367 13.71 -24.65 -31.63
CA PHE A 367 12.43 -25.35 -31.41
C PHE A 367 11.83 -25.95 -32.68
N THR A 368 12.20 -25.42 -33.86
CA THR A 368 11.79 -25.97 -35.16
C THR A 368 12.71 -27.08 -35.67
N LEU A 369 13.95 -27.15 -35.20
CA LEU A 369 14.89 -28.24 -35.50
C LEU A 369 14.72 -29.47 -34.60
N VAL A 370 14.14 -29.30 -33.41
CA VAL A 370 13.91 -30.39 -32.43
C VAL A 370 12.57 -31.12 -32.64
N LYS A 371 11.69 -30.57 -33.48
CA LYS A 371 10.48 -31.24 -33.98
C LYS A 371 10.73 -31.78 -35.36
#